data_AF-A0A844DI13-F1
#
_entry.id   AF-A0A844DI13-F1
#
_cell.length_a   1.000
_cell.length_b   1.000
_cell.length_c   1.000
_cell.angle_alpha   90.00
_cell.angle_beta   90.00
_cell.angle_gamma   90.00
#
_symmetry.space_group_name_H-M   'P 1'
#
loop_
_entity.id
_entity.type
_entity.pdbx_description
1 polymer ?
#
loop_
_entity_poly.entity_id
_entity_poly.type
_entity_poly.pdbx_seq_one_letter_code
_entity_poly.pdbx_strand_id
1 'polypeptide(L)'
;MNGKKKKLKVLELFAGTRSIGKAFEEKGHEVFSVEWDKDFENIDLYADILSVSANDILSKFGHPDVIWASPDCTTFSIAAISHHRKRNPDTGNLDPVSDYAKFCDKVDQHVLQLIKDLDPILYFIENPRGGMRKMIWMKSLPRYTVTYCQYGDTRMKPTDIWTNHPNPQFKPICKNGDPCHIPAPRGSKTGTQGLKNSRERSVIPKLLCQHIVDICETECLEK
;
A
#
# COMPACT_ATOMS: atom_id res chain seq x y z
N MET A 1 9.89 10.54 34.65
CA MET A 1 9.85 11.66 33.69
C MET A 1 9.26 11.11 32.39
N ASN A 2 8.00 11.42 32.09
CA ASN A 2 7.37 10.98 30.83
C ASN A 2 7.92 11.82 29.69
N GLY A 3 8.99 11.34 29.04
CA GLY A 3 9.44 11.91 27.77
C GLY A 3 8.29 11.83 26.78
N LYS A 4 7.86 12.98 26.23
CA LYS A 4 6.85 12.99 25.16
C LYS A 4 7.42 12.19 24.00
N LYS A 5 6.79 11.05 23.66
CA LYS A 5 7.06 10.34 22.41
C LYS A 5 6.92 11.34 21.25
N LYS A 6 7.90 11.40 20.35
CA LYS A 6 7.85 12.25 19.14
C LYS A 6 6.65 11.81 18.31
N LYS A 7 5.85 12.79 17.90
CA LYS A 7 4.65 12.60 17.10
C LYS A 7 5.06 12.54 15.63
N LEU A 8 4.92 11.37 15.01
CA LEU A 8 5.20 11.19 13.58
C LEU A 8 4.13 11.86 12.71
N LYS A 9 4.56 12.39 11.57
CA LYS A 9 3.70 12.85 10.46
C LYS A 9 3.63 11.80 9.36
N VAL A 10 2.44 11.30 9.08
CA VAL A 10 2.20 10.22 8.13
C VAL A 10 1.34 10.71 6.98
N LEU A 11 1.88 10.64 5.76
CA LEU A 11 1.11 10.86 4.54
C LEU A 11 0.54 9.52 4.06
N GLU A 12 -0.79 9.41 4.00
CA GLU A 12 -1.50 8.23 3.49
C GLU A 12 -2.08 8.54 2.10
N LEU A 13 -1.43 8.04 1.06
CA LEU A 13 -1.88 8.15 -0.34
C LEU A 13 -2.78 6.97 -0.71
N PHE A 14 -3.85 7.24 -1.46
CA PHE A 14 -4.91 6.28 -1.79
C PHE A 14 -5.57 5.76 -0.51
N ALA A 15 -5.94 6.68 0.37
CA ALA A 15 -6.28 6.35 1.75
C ALA A 15 -7.52 5.45 1.88
N GLY A 16 -8.48 5.54 0.96
CA GLY A 16 -9.70 4.72 0.95
C GLY A 16 -10.34 4.59 2.34
N THR A 17 -10.25 3.39 2.93
CA THR A 17 -10.85 3.11 4.26
C THR A 17 -10.05 3.65 5.47
N ARG A 18 -8.91 4.30 5.22
CA ARG A 18 -7.95 4.83 6.20
C ARG A 18 -7.43 3.76 7.16
N SER A 19 -7.14 2.57 6.63
CA SER A 19 -6.72 1.43 7.47
C SER A 19 -5.41 1.72 8.18
N ILE A 20 -4.47 2.40 7.52
CA ILE A 20 -3.17 2.77 8.10
C ILE A 20 -3.32 4.04 8.92
N GLY A 21 -4.02 5.05 8.38
CA GLY A 21 -4.24 6.31 9.09
C GLY A 21 -4.83 6.11 10.49
N LYS A 22 -5.89 5.30 10.60
CA LYS A 22 -6.51 4.98 11.90
C LYS A 22 -5.54 4.33 12.89
N ALA A 23 -4.65 3.45 12.41
CA ALA A 23 -3.68 2.80 13.30
C ALA A 23 -2.64 3.78 13.85
N PHE A 24 -2.19 4.74 13.03
CA PHE A 24 -1.27 5.80 13.46
C PHE A 24 -1.95 6.79 14.41
N GLU A 25 -3.18 7.20 14.12
CA GLU A 25 -4.00 8.07 14.99
C GLU A 25 -4.27 7.42 16.36
N GLU A 26 -4.57 6.10 16.40
CA GLU A 26 -4.73 5.33 17.65
C GLU A 26 -3.48 5.42 18.57
N LYS A 27 -2.28 5.63 18.00
CA LYS A 27 -1.02 5.81 18.74
C LYS A 27 -0.65 7.29 18.96
N GLY A 28 -1.51 8.23 18.57
CA GLY A 28 -1.35 9.66 18.77
C GLY A 28 -0.50 10.37 17.71
N HIS A 29 -0.20 9.71 16.59
CA HIS A 29 0.51 10.31 15.45
C HIS A 29 -0.42 11.19 14.60
N GLU A 30 0.16 11.99 13.72
CA GLU A 30 -0.57 12.86 12.80
C GLU A 30 -0.65 12.21 11.42
N VAL A 31 -1.83 12.25 10.81
CA VAL A 31 -2.06 11.68 9.49
C VAL A 31 -2.61 12.75 8.56
N PHE A 32 -2.13 12.75 7.32
CA PHE A 32 -2.72 13.49 6.22
C PHE A 32 -3.08 12.51 5.11
N SER A 33 -4.37 12.39 4.84
CA SER A 33 -4.93 11.41 3.92
C SER A 33 -5.31 12.05 2.59
N VAL A 34 -4.92 11.40 1.49
CA VAL A 34 -5.24 11.82 0.12
C VAL A 34 -6.00 10.69 -0.57
N GLU A 35 -7.17 11.02 -1.09
CA GLU A 35 -8.05 10.09 -1.81
C GLU A 35 -8.82 10.85 -2.90
N TRP A 36 -9.07 10.25 -4.06
CA TRP A 36 -9.82 10.92 -5.12
C TRP A 36 -11.33 10.59 -5.05
N ASP A 37 -11.66 9.40 -4.55
CA ASP A 37 -13.03 8.92 -4.42
C ASP A 37 -13.73 9.58 -3.21
N LYS A 38 -14.75 10.38 -3.53
CA LYS A 38 -15.53 11.16 -2.55
C LYS A 38 -16.51 10.31 -1.74
N ASP A 39 -16.69 9.04 -2.08
CA ASP A 39 -17.52 8.11 -1.31
C ASP A 39 -16.80 7.64 -0.02
N PHE A 40 -15.48 7.84 0.08
CA PHE A 40 -14.76 7.67 1.33
C PHE A 40 -14.90 8.89 2.22
N GLU A 41 -15.09 8.67 3.52
CA GLU A 41 -15.26 9.74 4.50
C GLU A 41 -13.97 10.02 5.28
N ASN A 42 -13.90 11.21 5.88
CA ASN A 42 -12.80 11.66 6.75
C ASN A 42 -11.45 11.74 6.02
N ILE A 43 -11.41 12.21 4.78
CA ILE A 43 -10.19 12.45 4.03
C ILE A 43 -9.78 13.92 4.16
N ASP A 44 -8.49 14.20 4.33
CA ASP A 44 -7.96 15.57 4.47
C ASP A 44 -7.90 16.32 3.14
N LEU A 45 -7.53 15.61 2.06
CA LEU A 45 -7.48 16.15 0.70
C LEU A 45 -8.15 15.21 -0.32
N TYR A 46 -9.29 15.64 -0.86
CA TYR A 46 -9.90 14.97 -2.01
C TYR A 46 -9.28 15.44 -3.32
N ALA A 47 -8.37 14.66 -3.91
CA ALA A 47 -7.67 15.02 -5.15
C ALA A 47 -7.21 13.78 -5.93
N ASP A 48 -7.10 13.93 -7.26
CA ASP A 48 -6.35 12.96 -8.08
C ASP A 48 -4.88 13.06 -7.72
N ILE A 49 -4.29 11.96 -7.27
CA ILE A 49 -2.88 11.89 -6.84
C ILE A 49 -1.94 12.31 -7.97
N LEU A 50 -2.29 12.10 -9.23
CA LEU A 50 -1.48 12.58 -10.38
C LEU A 50 -1.34 14.10 -10.42
N SER A 51 -2.26 14.84 -9.78
CA SER A 51 -2.25 16.30 -9.72
C SER A 51 -1.64 16.86 -8.42
N VAL A 52 -1.40 16.01 -7.42
CA VAL A 52 -0.83 16.43 -6.13
C VAL A 52 0.67 16.58 -6.26
N SER A 53 1.21 17.75 -5.91
CA SER A 53 2.66 18.00 -5.88
C SER A 53 3.26 17.87 -4.48
N ALA A 54 4.58 17.72 -4.38
CA ALA A 54 5.28 17.76 -3.10
C ALA A 54 5.05 19.09 -2.36
N ASN A 55 4.97 20.22 -3.09
CA ASN A 55 4.67 21.53 -2.50
C ASN A 55 3.26 21.61 -1.90
N ASP A 56 2.27 20.94 -2.51
CA ASP A 56 0.92 20.86 -1.93
C ASP A 56 0.95 20.15 -0.57
N ILE A 57 1.69 19.05 -0.48
CA ILE A 57 1.88 18.31 0.78
C ILE A 57 2.64 19.17 1.81
N LEU A 58 3.78 19.73 1.43
CA LEU A 58 4.61 20.53 2.34
C LEU A 58 3.88 21.77 2.86
N SER A 59 3.05 22.42 2.05
CA SER A 59 2.29 23.59 2.47
C SER A 59 1.09 23.27 3.37
N LYS A 60 0.40 22.14 3.12
CA LYS A 60 -0.80 21.75 3.88
C LYS A 60 -0.49 20.94 5.13
N PHE A 61 0.50 20.08 5.04
CA PHE A 61 0.84 19.09 6.07
C PHE A 61 2.24 19.26 6.63
N GLY A 62 3.17 19.82 5.85
CA GLY A 62 4.59 19.85 6.19
C GLY A 62 5.31 18.58 5.73
N HIS A 63 6.54 18.40 6.20
CA HIS A 63 7.38 17.27 5.81
C HIS A 63 6.89 15.98 6.50
N PRO A 64 6.48 14.94 5.76
CA PRO A 64 6.12 13.66 6.36
C PRO A 64 7.36 12.93 6.86
N ASP A 65 7.24 12.25 8.00
CA ASP A 65 8.22 11.27 8.47
C ASP A 65 8.02 9.92 7.76
N VAL A 66 6.75 9.59 7.46
CA VAL A 66 6.35 8.32 6.88
C VAL A 66 5.40 8.57 5.70
N ILE A 67 5.58 7.83 4.60
CA ILE A 67 4.61 7.76 3.51
C ILE A 67 4.08 6.33 3.39
N TRP A 68 2.75 6.17 3.39
CA TRP A 68 2.08 4.94 2.98
C TRP A 68 1.31 5.17 1.69
N ALA A 69 1.45 4.28 0.71
CA ALA A 69 0.71 4.32 -0.54
C ALA A 69 0.10 2.96 -0.89
N SER A 70 -1.21 2.91 -1.17
CA SER A 70 -1.92 1.70 -1.65
C SER A 70 -2.53 1.94 -3.03
N PRO A 71 -1.73 2.13 -4.10
CA PRO A 71 -2.24 2.45 -5.43
C PRO A 71 -3.17 1.37 -6.00
N ASP A 72 -3.97 1.75 -6.99
CA ASP A 72 -4.97 0.87 -7.60
C ASP A 72 -4.34 -0.40 -8.19
N CYS A 73 -4.77 -1.55 -7.68
CA CYS A 73 -4.26 -2.85 -8.09
C CYS A 73 -4.95 -3.45 -9.32
N THR A 74 -6.02 -2.84 -9.85
CA THR A 74 -6.91 -3.44 -10.85
C THR A 74 -6.14 -3.92 -12.08
N THR A 75 -5.26 -3.08 -12.62
CA THR A 75 -4.50 -3.41 -13.85
C THR A 75 -3.32 -4.35 -13.60
N PHE A 76 -2.96 -4.59 -12.34
CA PHE A 76 -1.87 -5.49 -11.92
C PHE A 76 -2.38 -6.81 -11.33
N SER A 77 -3.67 -6.90 -11.02
CA SER A 77 -4.28 -8.08 -10.42
C SER A 77 -4.24 -9.27 -11.38
N ILE A 78 -3.88 -10.46 -10.87
CA ILE A 78 -3.87 -11.71 -11.65
C ILE A 78 -5.22 -11.97 -12.36
N ALA A 79 -6.33 -11.49 -11.79
CA ALA A 79 -7.65 -11.68 -12.37
C ALA A 79 -7.92 -10.82 -13.63
N ALA A 80 -7.27 -9.66 -13.77
CA ALA A 80 -7.57 -8.69 -14.83
C ALA A 80 -6.35 -8.35 -15.71
N ILE A 81 -5.15 -8.77 -15.31
CA ILE A 81 -3.89 -8.34 -15.93
C ILE A 81 -3.82 -8.61 -17.43
N SER A 82 -4.38 -9.73 -17.92
CA SER A 82 -4.36 -10.08 -19.36
C SER A 82 -5.19 -9.14 -20.23
N HIS A 83 -6.17 -8.44 -19.67
CA HIS A 83 -6.96 -7.43 -20.37
C HIS A 83 -6.24 -6.08 -20.46
N HIS A 84 -5.34 -5.83 -19.51
CA HIS A 84 -4.74 -4.51 -19.32
C HIS A 84 -3.27 -4.43 -19.78
N ARG A 85 -2.55 -5.56 -19.78
CA ARG A 85 -1.09 -5.60 -19.98
C ARG A 85 -0.64 -6.80 -20.80
N LYS A 86 0.49 -6.67 -21.49
CA LYS A 86 1.18 -7.76 -22.20
C LYS A 86 2.63 -7.85 -21.75
N ARG A 87 3.15 -9.07 -21.63
CA ARG A 87 4.55 -9.27 -21.29
C ARG A 87 5.44 -8.89 -22.48
N ASN A 88 6.35 -7.97 -22.24
CA ASN A 88 7.43 -7.64 -23.17
C ASN A 88 8.44 -8.80 -23.20
N PRO A 89 8.73 -9.42 -24.36
CA PRO A 89 9.63 -10.57 -24.44
C PRO A 89 11.07 -10.20 -24.07
N ASP A 90 11.50 -8.98 -24.39
CA ASP A 90 12.89 -8.54 -24.26
C ASP A 90 13.21 -8.07 -22.83
N THR A 91 12.32 -7.26 -22.24
CA THR A 91 12.56 -6.65 -20.91
C THR A 91 11.91 -7.43 -19.77
N GLY A 92 10.96 -8.32 -20.09
CA GLY A 92 10.09 -8.98 -19.13
C GLY A 92 9.10 -8.04 -18.43
N ASN A 93 9.02 -6.77 -18.85
CA ASN A 93 8.06 -5.78 -18.35
C ASN A 93 6.62 -6.19 -18.70
N LEU A 94 5.64 -5.63 -18.00
CA LEU A 94 4.22 -5.79 -18.35
C LEU A 94 3.71 -4.48 -18.97
N ASP A 95 3.90 -4.37 -20.28
CA ASP A 95 3.57 -3.18 -21.06
C ASP A 95 2.05 -2.92 -21.03
N PRO A 96 1.62 -1.68 -20.73
CA PRO A 96 0.20 -1.35 -20.69
C PRO A 96 -0.39 -1.34 -22.10
N VAL A 97 -1.51 -2.04 -22.30
CA VAL A 97 -2.25 -2.03 -23.58
C VAL A 97 -3.54 -1.23 -23.51
N SER A 98 -4.17 -1.17 -22.33
CA SER A 98 -5.37 -0.36 -22.10
C SER A 98 -5.00 1.06 -21.67
N ASP A 99 -5.83 2.06 -22.00
CA ASP A 99 -5.60 3.44 -21.58
C ASP A 99 -5.62 3.61 -20.07
N TYR A 100 -6.45 2.81 -19.38
CA TYR A 100 -6.46 2.79 -17.91
C TYR A 100 -5.14 2.27 -17.33
N ALA A 101 -4.52 1.25 -17.93
CA ALA A 101 -3.20 0.78 -17.49
C ALA A 101 -2.09 1.81 -17.72
N LYS A 102 -2.16 2.56 -18.83
CA LYS A 102 -1.24 3.68 -19.08
C LYS A 102 -1.42 4.80 -18.05
N PHE A 103 -2.67 5.06 -17.63
CA PHE A 103 -2.96 6.02 -16.57
C PHE A 103 -2.42 5.54 -15.22
N CYS A 104 -2.67 4.28 -14.82
CA CYS A 104 -2.09 3.69 -13.62
C CYS A 104 -0.56 3.81 -13.61
N ASP A 105 0.11 3.51 -14.73
CA ASP A 105 1.58 3.62 -14.82
C ASP A 105 2.08 5.07 -14.59
N LYS A 106 1.32 6.08 -15.04
CA LYS A 106 1.66 7.49 -14.78
C LYS A 106 1.48 7.84 -13.31
N VAL A 107 0.37 7.44 -12.72
CA VAL A 107 0.06 7.66 -11.30
C VAL A 107 1.12 7.00 -10.41
N ASP A 108 1.45 5.74 -10.65
CA ASP A 108 2.41 5.00 -9.82
C ASP A 108 3.82 5.58 -9.91
N GLN A 109 4.26 5.97 -11.12
CA GLN A 109 5.56 6.66 -11.28
C GLN A 109 5.56 8.05 -10.64
N HIS A 110 4.42 8.75 -10.65
CA HIS A 110 4.27 10.01 -9.93
C HIS A 110 4.35 9.81 -8.40
N VAL A 111 3.79 8.72 -7.87
CA VAL A 111 3.96 8.35 -6.44
C VAL A 111 5.42 8.11 -6.09
N LEU A 112 6.18 7.41 -6.94
CA LEU A 112 7.62 7.25 -6.75
C LEU A 112 8.36 8.58 -6.74
N GLN A 113 7.97 9.51 -7.62
CA GLN A 113 8.54 10.84 -7.67
C GLN A 113 8.18 11.66 -6.43
N LEU A 114 6.92 11.60 -5.95
CA LEU A 114 6.51 12.22 -4.68
C LEU A 114 7.29 11.69 -3.49
N ILE A 115 7.49 10.38 -3.39
CA ILE A 115 8.29 9.78 -2.31
C ILE A 115 9.73 10.30 -2.37
N LYS A 116 10.31 10.42 -3.56
CA LYS A 116 11.66 10.97 -3.74
C LYS A 116 11.74 12.44 -3.37
N ASP A 117 10.77 13.25 -3.77
CA ASP A 117 10.78 14.71 -3.56
C ASP A 117 10.47 15.09 -2.10
N LEU A 118 9.67 14.26 -1.42
CA LEU A 118 9.32 14.43 0.00
C LEU A 118 10.29 13.73 0.96
N ASP A 119 11.21 12.91 0.45
CA ASP A 119 12.30 12.23 1.18
C ASP A 119 11.94 11.78 2.61
N PRO A 120 10.91 10.94 2.81
CA PRO A 120 10.50 10.53 4.15
C PRO A 120 11.53 9.59 4.78
N ILE A 121 11.54 9.50 6.11
CA ILE A 121 12.39 8.56 6.84
C ILE A 121 12.05 7.12 6.40
N LEU A 122 10.76 6.81 6.32
CA LEU A 122 10.27 5.53 5.81
C LEU A 122 9.17 5.72 4.77
N TYR A 123 9.16 4.88 3.74
CA TYR A 123 8.01 4.73 2.86
C TYR A 123 7.56 3.28 2.78
N PHE A 124 6.28 3.11 2.44
CA PHE A 124 5.66 1.83 2.16
C PHE A 124 4.74 1.96 0.96
N ILE A 125 4.92 1.10 -0.03
CA ILE A 125 3.99 0.95 -1.16
C ILE A 125 3.39 -0.45 -1.03
N GLU A 126 2.08 -0.55 -0.95
CA GLU A 126 1.36 -1.82 -0.83
C GLU A 126 0.59 -2.13 -2.12
N ASN A 127 0.74 -3.36 -2.60
CA ASN A 127 -0.10 -3.86 -3.67
C ASN A 127 -0.25 -5.39 -3.55
N PRO A 128 -1.41 -5.98 -3.89
CA PRO A 128 -1.55 -7.42 -3.98
C PRO A 128 -0.45 -8.05 -4.83
N ARG A 129 0.01 -9.24 -4.43
CA ARG A 129 1.07 -9.95 -5.16
C ARG A 129 0.60 -10.27 -6.58
N GLY A 130 1.13 -9.54 -7.56
CA GLY A 130 0.69 -9.62 -8.95
C GLY A 130 1.67 -8.99 -9.94
N GLY A 131 1.13 -8.19 -10.86
CA GLY A 131 1.86 -7.58 -11.97
C GLY A 131 2.84 -6.48 -11.58
N MET A 132 2.54 -5.68 -10.55
CA MET A 132 3.33 -4.50 -10.18
C MET A 132 4.80 -4.84 -9.89
N ARG A 133 5.07 -6.02 -9.30
CA ARG A 133 6.43 -6.53 -9.05
C ARG A 133 7.25 -6.87 -10.30
N LYS A 134 6.63 -6.90 -11.47
CA LYS A 134 7.29 -7.14 -12.76
C LYS A 134 7.62 -5.84 -13.49
N MET A 135 7.09 -4.71 -13.01
CA MET A 135 7.30 -3.41 -13.60
C MET A 135 8.75 -2.98 -13.42
N ILE A 136 9.37 -2.49 -14.49
CA ILE A 136 10.77 -2.08 -14.50
C ILE A 136 11.09 -1.03 -13.43
N TRP A 137 10.15 -0.10 -13.20
CA TRP A 137 10.27 0.98 -12.22
C TRP A 137 10.11 0.52 -10.76
N MET A 138 9.72 -0.74 -10.51
CA MET A 138 9.68 -1.34 -9.16
C MET A 138 10.83 -2.30 -8.87
N LYS A 139 11.57 -2.75 -9.89
CA LYS A 139 12.52 -3.89 -9.75
C LYS A 139 13.66 -3.62 -8.76
N SER A 140 14.10 -2.39 -8.62
CA SER A 140 15.20 -2.00 -7.73
C SER A 140 14.77 -1.70 -6.29
N LEU A 141 13.47 -1.61 -6.02
CA LEU A 141 12.97 -1.30 -4.69
C LEU A 141 12.97 -2.55 -3.80
N PRO A 142 13.45 -2.48 -2.54
CA PRO A 142 13.37 -3.60 -1.62
C PRO A 142 11.91 -3.99 -1.41
N ARG A 143 11.62 -5.29 -1.55
CA ARG A 143 10.25 -5.81 -1.58
C ARG A 143 10.11 -7.01 -0.67
N TYR A 144 9.10 -6.95 0.18
CA TYR A 144 8.68 -8.04 1.06
C TYR A 144 7.31 -8.55 0.61
N THR A 145 7.01 -9.81 0.90
CA THR A 145 5.67 -10.36 0.69
C THR A 145 5.12 -10.80 2.03
N VAL A 146 3.90 -10.35 2.35
CA VAL A 146 3.13 -10.80 3.50
C VAL A 146 1.88 -11.53 3.05
N THR A 147 1.25 -12.27 3.97
CA THR A 147 -0.08 -12.85 3.76
C THR A 147 -1.01 -12.34 4.85
N TYR A 148 -2.11 -11.69 4.48
CA TYR A 148 -3.01 -11.01 5.43
C TYR A 148 -3.53 -11.90 6.57
N CYS A 149 -3.71 -13.21 6.32
CA CYS A 149 -4.11 -14.14 7.36
C CYS A 149 -3.10 -14.33 8.50
N GLN A 150 -1.81 -14.09 8.26
CA GLN A 150 -0.79 -14.05 9.33
C GLN A 150 -0.98 -12.83 10.26
N TYR A 151 -1.81 -11.89 9.83
CA TYR A 151 -2.19 -10.66 10.52
C TYR A 151 -3.68 -10.66 10.92
N GLY A 152 -4.28 -11.85 11.10
CA GLY A 152 -5.62 -12.00 11.66
C GLY A 152 -6.77 -11.91 10.64
N ASP A 153 -6.45 -11.79 9.35
CA ASP A 153 -7.46 -11.93 8.30
C ASP A 153 -7.87 -13.40 8.10
N THR A 154 -9.07 -13.66 7.62
CA THR A 154 -9.49 -15.02 7.23
C THR A 154 -9.05 -15.38 5.81
N ARG A 155 -8.61 -14.40 5.02
CA ARG A 155 -8.19 -14.54 3.63
C ARG A 155 -6.69 -14.75 3.54
N MET A 156 -6.28 -15.79 2.81
CA MET A 156 -4.92 -15.84 2.28
C MET A 156 -4.79 -14.87 1.10
N LYS A 157 -4.57 -13.59 1.42
CA LYS A 157 -4.27 -12.54 0.42
C LYS A 157 -2.76 -12.24 0.49
N PRO A 158 -1.95 -12.77 -0.46
CA PRO A 158 -0.55 -12.40 -0.56
C PRO A 158 -0.43 -10.97 -1.09
N THR A 159 0.36 -10.17 -0.40
CA THR A 159 0.53 -8.73 -0.66
C THR A 159 2.01 -8.41 -0.67
N ASP A 160 2.46 -7.68 -1.68
CA ASP A 160 3.80 -7.12 -1.73
C ASP A 160 3.81 -5.76 -1.03
N ILE A 161 4.85 -5.52 -0.24
CA ILE A 161 5.15 -4.24 0.39
C ILE A 161 6.56 -3.85 -0.03
N TRP A 162 6.69 -2.71 -0.72
CA TRP A 162 7.98 -2.10 -1.02
C TRP A 162 8.30 -1.04 0.01
N THR A 163 9.51 -1.05 0.55
CA THR A 163 9.92 -0.10 1.59
C THR A 163 11.44 0.08 1.60
N ASN A 164 11.90 1.24 2.04
CA ASN A 164 13.31 1.48 2.36
C ASN A 164 13.75 0.91 3.71
N HIS A 165 12.83 0.33 4.51
CA HIS A 165 13.20 -0.30 5.76
C HIS A 165 14.12 -1.53 5.51
N PRO A 166 15.33 -1.60 6.11
CA PRO A 166 16.30 -2.65 5.80
C PRO A 166 15.87 -4.01 6.34
N ASN A 167 15.15 -4.03 7.46
CA ASN A 167 14.69 -5.27 8.08
C ASN A 167 13.35 -5.11 8.85
N PRO A 168 12.20 -5.01 8.16
CA PRO A 168 10.90 -4.71 8.80
C PRO A 168 10.34 -5.85 9.65
N GLN A 169 11.03 -7.00 9.70
CA GLN A 169 10.64 -8.16 10.52
C GLN A 169 9.20 -8.64 10.25
N PHE A 170 8.72 -8.52 9.00
CA PHE A 170 7.40 -9.02 8.61
C PHE A 170 7.25 -10.52 8.92
N LYS A 171 6.03 -10.94 9.27
CA LYS A 171 5.72 -12.35 9.51
C LYS A 171 5.95 -13.18 8.25
N PRO A 172 6.42 -14.43 8.38
CA PRO A 172 6.62 -15.31 7.24
C PRO A 172 5.30 -15.57 6.50
N ILE A 173 5.37 -15.75 5.18
CA ILE A 173 4.19 -16.08 4.37
C ILE A 173 3.67 -17.48 4.72
N CYS A 174 2.34 -17.64 4.73
CA CYS A 174 1.73 -18.96 4.78
C CYS A 174 1.65 -19.61 3.39
N LYS A 175 1.22 -20.87 3.35
CA LYS A 175 0.91 -21.63 2.13
C LYS A 175 -0.54 -22.12 2.15
N ASN A 176 -1.04 -22.54 0.99
CA ASN A 176 -2.37 -23.15 0.87
C ASN A 176 -2.48 -24.36 1.80
N GLY A 177 -3.58 -24.45 2.54
CA GLY A 177 -3.87 -25.56 3.47
C GLY A 177 -3.39 -25.32 4.91
N ASP A 178 -2.64 -24.24 5.17
CA ASP A 178 -2.33 -23.84 6.55
C ASP A 178 -3.62 -23.41 7.30
N PRO A 179 -3.73 -23.66 8.61
CA PRO A 179 -4.97 -23.44 9.38
C PRO A 179 -5.31 -21.96 9.62
N CYS A 180 -4.45 -21.03 9.21
CA CYS A 180 -4.61 -19.60 9.46
C CYS A 180 -5.67 -18.91 8.58
N HIS A 181 -6.21 -19.58 7.56
CA HIS A 181 -7.15 -18.98 6.61
C HIS A 181 -8.23 -19.96 6.18
N ILE A 182 -9.33 -19.42 5.65
CA ILE A 182 -10.40 -20.21 5.04
C ILE A 182 -9.92 -20.67 3.65
N PRO A 183 -10.03 -21.98 3.33
CA PRO A 183 -9.70 -22.48 2.01
C PRO A 183 -10.48 -21.76 0.89
N ALA A 184 -9.76 -21.30 -0.13
CA ALA A 184 -10.31 -20.60 -1.29
C ALA A 184 -9.68 -21.11 -2.60
N PRO A 185 -9.96 -22.38 -3.01
CA PRO A 185 -9.44 -22.91 -4.26
C PRO A 185 -9.97 -22.13 -5.46
N ARG A 186 -9.26 -22.19 -6.60
CA ARG A 186 -9.67 -21.52 -7.83
C ARG A 186 -11.10 -21.91 -8.21
N GLY A 187 -11.97 -20.92 -8.42
CA GLY A 187 -13.38 -21.13 -8.75
C GLY A 187 -14.32 -21.17 -7.54
N SER A 188 -13.79 -21.13 -6.31
CA SER A 188 -14.62 -20.98 -5.10
C SER A 188 -15.16 -19.55 -4.95
N LYS A 189 -16.26 -19.42 -4.20
CA LYS A 189 -16.81 -18.11 -3.76
C LYS A 189 -16.39 -17.76 -2.33
N THR A 190 -15.31 -18.37 -1.83
CA THR A 190 -14.74 -18.10 -0.50
C THR A 190 -13.48 -17.23 -0.62
N GLY A 191 -12.95 -16.74 0.51
CA GLY A 191 -11.78 -15.87 0.53
C GLY A 191 -12.05 -14.49 -0.12
N THR A 192 -11.03 -13.90 -0.74
CA THR A 192 -11.13 -12.55 -1.34
C THR A 192 -12.16 -12.45 -2.47
N GLN A 193 -12.42 -13.55 -3.20
CA GLN A 193 -13.41 -13.59 -4.28
C GLN A 193 -14.85 -13.60 -3.76
N GLY A 194 -15.06 -13.98 -2.50
CA GLY A 194 -16.38 -14.01 -1.86
C GLY A 194 -16.86 -12.68 -1.29
N LEU A 195 -16.01 -11.64 -1.30
CA LEU A 195 -16.34 -10.32 -0.77
C LEU A 195 -17.13 -9.48 -1.76
N LYS A 196 -18.02 -8.63 -1.25
CA LYS A 196 -19.08 -8.00 -2.03
C LYS A 196 -18.57 -6.94 -3.00
N ASN A 197 -17.58 -6.15 -2.58
CA ASN A 197 -17.12 -4.99 -3.34
C ASN A 197 -15.59 -4.80 -3.24
N SER A 198 -15.05 -3.87 -4.02
CA SER A 198 -13.62 -3.51 -3.98
C SER A 198 -13.21 -2.99 -2.60
N ARG A 199 -14.05 -2.17 -1.96
CA ARG A 199 -13.82 -1.60 -0.63
C ARG A 199 -13.48 -2.67 0.42
N GLU A 200 -14.30 -3.72 0.57
CA GLU A 200 -14.04 -4.84 1.49
C GLU A 200 -12.78 -5.62 1.12
N ARG A 201 -12.49 -5.74 -0.18
CA ARG A 201 -11.27 -6.43 -0.67
C ARG A 201 -9.99 -5.65 -0.38
N SER A 202 -10.09 -4.33 -0.21
CA SER A 202 -8.95 -3.44 0.02
C SER A 202 -8.63 -3.19 1.50
N VAL A 203 -9.51 -3.56 2.45
CA VAL A 203 -9.23 -3.39 3.89
C VAL A 203 -7.96 -4.15 4.29
N ILE A 204 -7.05 -3.45 4.96
CA ILE A 204 -5.79 -3.96 5.48
C ILE A 204 -6.02 -4.53 6.90
N PRO A 205 -5.47 -5.70 7.27
CA PRO A 205 -5.69 -6.28 8.59
C PRO A 205 -5.14 -5.39 9.70
N LYS A 206 -5.90 -5.22 10.79
CA LYS A 206 -5.51 -4.36 11.92
C LYS A 206 -4.13 -4.70 12.48
N LEU A 207 -3.79 -6.00 12.58
CA LEU A 207 -2.47 -6.41 13.09
C LEU A 207 -1.32 -6.05 12.13
N LEU A 208 -1.58 -5.96 10.82
CA LEU A 208 -0.58 -5.50 9.85
C LEU A 208 -0.39 -3.99 10.01
N CYS A 209 -1.47 -3.22 10.11
CA CYS A 209 -1.37 -1.78 10.35
C CYS A 209 -0.60 -1.47 11.65
N GLN A 210 -0.87 -2.21 12.73
CA GLN A 210 -0.14 -2.07 14.00
C GLN A 210 1.35 -2.39 13.85
N HIS A 211 1.69 -3.46 13.12
CA HIS A 211 3.09 -3.78 12.81
C HIS A 211 3.79 -2.63 12.08
N ILE A 212 3.13 -2.01 11.09
CA ILE A 212 3.68 -0.84 10.39
C ILE A 212 3.92 0.33 11.36
N VAL A 213 2.99 0.60 12.28
CA VAL A 213 3.19 1.65 13.29
C VAL A 213 4.38 1.33 14.19
N ASP A 214 4.49 0.11 14.71
CA ASP A 214 5.56 -0.29 15.62
C ASP A 214 6.94 -0.22 14.95
N ILE A 215 7.03 -0.58 13.65
CA ILE A 215 8.23 -0.39 12.82
C ILE A 215 8.61 1.09 12.76
N CYS A 216 7.65 1.97 12.46
CA CYS A 216 7.90 3.40 12.31
C CYS A 216 8.25 4.07 13.64
N GLU A 217 7.61 3.67 14.74
CA GLU A 217 7.97 4.14 16.08
C GLU A 217 9.39 3.71 16.46
N THR A 218 9.89 2.57 15.97
CA THR A 218 11.27 2.15 16.27
C THR A 218 12.28 2.98 15.47
N GLU A 219 12.18 3.00 14.14
CA GLU A 219 13.17 3.65 13.27
C GLU A 219 13.13 5.18 13.30
N CYS A 220 11.94 5.78 13.33
CA CYS A 220 11.79 7.24 13.23
C CYS A 220 12.00 7.97 14.57
N LEU A 221 12.07 7.23 15.69
CA LEU A 221 12.42 7.75 17.00
C LEU A 221 13.92 7.65 17.29
N GLU A 222 14.66 6.78 16.59
CA GLU A 222 16.11 6.64 16.68
C GLU A 222 16.87 7.67 15.81
N LYS A 223 16.16 8.39 14.94
CA LYS A 223 16.66 9.47 14.06
C LYS A 223 16.06 10.83 14.40
#